data_AF-A0A7Y4XA72-F1
#
_entry.id   AF-A0A7Y4XA72-F1
#
_cell.length_a   1.000
_cell.length_b   1.000
_cell.length_c   1.000
_cell.angle_alpha   90.00
_cell.angle_beta   90.00
_cell.angle_gamma   90.00
#
_symmetry.space_group_name_H-M   'P 1'
#
loop_
_entity.id
_entity.type
_entity.pdbx_description
1 polymer ?
#
loop_
_entity_poly.entity_id
_entity_poly.type
_entity_poly.pdbx_seq_one_letter_code
_entity_poly.pdbx_strand_id
1 'polypeptide(L)'
;MRFRLVVWLCVSLVLNSSLAFAQSEKKKSKKAARPRLVVSIVIDQFRHDYLQRFGDQFGEGGFKRFLNQGAVFANANYIHSPTVTACGHATVLSGATPALTGIIANEWYDRELGKNISSASDDKAQFK
;
A
#
# COMPACT_ATOMS: atom_id res chain seq x y z
N MET A 1 39.91 28.65 43.03
CA MET A 1 39.54 27.33 42.44
C MET A 1 38.09 26.93 42.68
N ARG A 2 37.52 27.11 43.88
CA ARG A 2 36.15 26.68 44.22
C ARG A 2 35.03 27.35 43.42
N PHE A 3 35.14 28.63 43.08
CA PHE A 3 34.09 29.36 42.33
C PHE A 3 33.95 28.91 40.87
N ARG A 4 35.07 28.62 40.19
CA ARG A 4 35.06 28.08 38.82
C ARG A 4 34.45 26.68 38.76
N LEU A 5 34.67 25.85 39.78
CA LEU A 5 34.11 24.51 39.86
C LEU A 5 32.58 24.53 40.01
N VAL A 6 32.05 25.45 40.83
CA VAL A 6 30.60 25.62 41.03
C VAL A 6 29.92 26.11 39.75
N VAL A 7 30.53 27.05 39.03
CA VAL A 7 29.99 27.54 37.74
C VAL A 7 29.94 26.42 36.70
N TRP A 8 30.99 25.61 36.58
CA TRP A 8 30.99 24.45 35.67
C TRP A 8 29.99 23.36 36.06
N LEU A 9 29.78 23.14 37.37
CA LEU A 9 28.78 22.20 37.85
C LEU A 9 27.36 22.69 37.49
N CYS A 10 27.05 23.98 37.72
CA CYS A 10 25.78 24.58 37.35
C CYS A 10 25.52 24.56 35.84
N VAL A 11 26.55 24.86 35.02
CA VAL A 11 26.44 24.79 33.55
C VAL A 11 26.18 23.35 33.08
N SER A 12 26.84 22.35 33.66
CA SER A 12 26.55 20.94 33.34
C SER A 12 25.16 20.49 33.78
N LEU A 13 24.66 21.03 34.89
CA LEU A 13 23.32 20.72 35.41
C LEU A 13 22.24 21.27 34.46
N VAL A 14 22.43 22.50 33.97
CA VAL A 14 21.52 23.17 33.04
C VAL A 14 21.54 22.53 31.64
N LEU A 15 22.70 22.03 31.17
CA LEU A 15 22.81 21.34 29.88
C LEU A 15 22.15 19.95 29.89
N ASN A 16 22.22 19.21 31.00
CA ASN A 16 21.50 17.94 31.17
C ASN A 16 19.97 18.15 31.35
N SER A 17 19.62 19.31 31.93
CA SER A 17 18.35 20.02 31.83
C SER A 17 17.50 19.75 30.58
N SER A 18 18.09 20.16 29.46
CA SER A 18 17.42 20.32 28.17
C SER A 18 17.18 18.99 27.45
N LEU A 19 17.91 17.93 27.81
CA LEU A 19 17.70 16.58 27.27
C LEU A 19 16.47 15.89 27.88
N ALA A 20 16.11 16.24 29.13
CA ALA A 20 14.95 15.66 29.80
C ALA A 20 13.61 16.19 29.24
N PHE A 21 13.58 17.43 28.73
CA PHE A 21 12.39 18.01 28.08
C PHE A 21 12.22 17.62 26.60
N ALA A 22 13.18 16.89 26.02
CA ALA A 22 13.08 16.36 24.66
C ALA A 22 12.32 15.03 24.57
N GLN A 23 11.76 14.52 25.69
CA GLN A 23 10.78 13.44 25.63
C GLN A 23 9.51 13.97 24.97
N SER A 24 9.45 13.82 23.64
CA SER A 24 8.23 13.97 22.85
C SER A 24 7.09 13.33 23.62
N GLU A 25 6.07 14.13 23.97
CA GLU A 25 4.84 13.56 24.49
C GLU A 25 4.40 12.45 23.53
N LYS A 26 4.18 11.24 24.06
CA LYS A 26 3.52 10.17 23.33
C LYS A 26 2.11 10.67 23.04
N LYS A 27 1.96 11.38 21.92
CA LYS A 27 0.67 11.83 21.40
C LYS A 27 -0.19 10.58 21.32
N LYS A 28 -1.16 10.45 22.24
CA LYS A 28 -2.10 9.33 22.25
C LYS A 28 -2.74 9.32 20.87
N SER A 29 -2.31 8.38 20.03
CA SER A 29 -2.89 8.14 18.74
C SER A 29 -4.38 7.87 18.98
N LYS A 30 -5.23 8.85 18.68
CA LYS A 30 -6.68 8.62 18.60
C LYS A 30 -6.84 7.44 17.65
N LYS A 31 -7.35 6.32 18.16
CA LYS A 31 -7.62 5.13 17.37
C LYS A 31 -8.49 5.60 16.19
N ALA A 32 -7.93 5.56 14.98
CA ALA A 32 -8.64 6.02 13.80
C ALA A 32 -9.98 5.27 13.74
N ALA A 33 -11.07 6.01 13.52
CA ALA A 33 -12.38 5.39 13.42
C ALA A 33 -12.34 4.36 12.30
N ARG A 34 -12.83 3.14 12.58
CA ARG A 34 -12.86 2.07 11.58
C ARG A 34 -13.76 2.52 10.43
N PRO A 35 -13.30 2.45 9.16
CA PRO A 35 -14.15 2.80 8.03
C PRO A 35 -15.36 1.86 7.96
N ARG A 36 -16.53 2.42 7.66
CA ARG A 36 -17.78 1.64 7.48
C ARG A 36 -17.84 0.95 6.11
N LEU A 37 -17.09 1.46 5.14
CA LEU A 37 -17.01 0.95 3.77
C LEU A 37 -15.56 1.09 3.29
N VAL A 38 -15.07 0.04 2.62
CA VAL A 38 -13.81 0.06 1.89
C VAL A 38 -14.15 -0.26 0.43
N VAL A 39 -13.67 0.57 -0.49
CA VAL A 39 -13.84 0.37 -1.94
C VAL A 39 -12.46 0.13 -2.53
N SER A 40 -12.25 -1.06 -3.11
CA SER A 40 -11.05 -1.38 -3.88
C SER A 40 -11.34 -1.16 -5.37
N ILE A 41 -10.57 -0.29 -6.01
CA ILE A 41 -10.71 0.05 -7.43
C ILE A 41 -9.42 -0.38 -8.12
N VAL A 42 -9.54 -1.32 -9.07
CA VAL A 42 -8.46 -1.75 -9.95
C VAL A 42 -8.86 -1.36 -11.37
N ILE A 43 -8.01 -0.59 -12.03
CA ILE A 43 -8.21 -0.19 -13.43
C ILE A 43 -7.30 -1.07 -14.27
N ASP A 44 -7.90 -1.93 -15.11
CA ASP A 44 -7.13 -2.88 -15.91
C ASP A 44 -6.20 -2.15 -16.88
N GLN A 45 -4.98 -2.68 -17.03
CA GLN A 45 -3.94 -2.16 -17.90
C GLN A 45 -3.55 -0.67 -17.65
N PHE A 46 -3.86 -0.13 -16.47
CA PHE A 46 -3.61 1.28 -16.16
C PHE A 46 -2.17 1.50 -15.66
N ARG A 47 -1.33 2.02 -16.54
CA ARG A 47 0.06 2.37 -16.20
C ARG A 47 0.11 3.65 -15.37
N HIS A 48 1.09 3.71 -14.47
CA HIS A 48 1.26 4.85 -13.57
C HIS A 48 1.51 6.18 -14.32
N ASP A 49 2.23 6.15 -15.44
CA ASP A 49 2.58 7.35 -16.21
C ASP A 49 1.36 8.07 -16.82
N TYR A 50 0.22 7.40 -16.94
CA TYR A 50 -1.03 8.03 -17.38
C TYR A 50 -1.51 9.12 -16.42
N LEU A 51 -1.21 9.01 -15.13
CA LEU A 51 -1.59 10.01 -14.12
C LEU A 51 -0.90 11.35 -14.37
N GLN A 52 0.36 11.32 -14.83
CA GLN A 52 1.11 12.52 -15.19
C GLN A 52 0.78 12.96 -16.62
N ARG A 53 0.79 12.03 -17.58
CA ARG A 53 0.60 12.33 -19.01
C ARG A 53 -0.74 13.00 -19.32
N PHE A 54 -1.81 12.60 -18.64
CA PHE A 54 -3.15 13.13 -18.86
C PHE A 54 -3.66 13.98 -17.68
N GLY A 55 -2.76 14.38 -16.78
CA GLY A 55 -3.09 15.11 -15.55
C GLY A 55 -3.95 16.35 -15.77
N ASP A 56 -3.62 17.12 -16.82
CA ASP A 56 -4.33 18.36 -17.18
C ASP A 56 -5.77 18.12 -17.65
N GLN A 57 -6.09 16.89 -18.11
CA GLN A 57 -7.43 16.51 -18.55
C GLN A 57 -8.31 16.01 -17.41
N PHE A 58 -7.75 15.76 -16.22
CA PHE A 58 -8.52 15.27 -15.08
C PHE A 58 -9.20 16.41 -14.31
N GLY A 59 -10.48 16.20 -13.96
CA GLY A 59 -11.20 17.06 -13.03
C GLY A 59 -10.79 16.86 -11.58
N GLU A 60 -11.09 17.85 -10.73
CA GLU A 60 -10.68 17.88 -9.32
C GLU A 60 -11.30 16.77 -8.45
N GLY A 61 -12.46 16.23 -8.84
CA GLY A 61 -13.17 15.20 -8.06
C GLY A 61 -12.68 13.76 -8.27
N GLY A 62 -11.81 13.51 -9.26
CA GLY A 62 -11.36 12.17 -9.67
C GLY A 62 -9.93 11.86 -9.22
N PHE A 63 -9.06 11.47 -10.17
CA PHE A 63 -7.66 11.11 -9.88
C PHE A 63 -6.90 12.19 -9.12
N LYS A 64 -7.11 13.47 -9.43
CA LYS A 64 -6.50 14.59 -8.71
C LYS A 64 -6.78 14.57 -7.21
N ARG A 65 -8.00 14.21 -6.80
CA ARG A 65 -8.34 14.05 -5.38
C ARG A 65 -7.48 12.98 -4.72
N PHE A 66 -7.32 11.82 -5.36
CA PHE A 66 -6.49 10.73 -4.83
C PHE A 66 -5.01 11.13 -4.75
N LEU A 67 -4.51 11.85 -5.75
CA LEU A 67 -3.11 12.30 -5.79
C LEU A 67 -2.80 13.38 -4.74
N ASN A 68 -3.72 14.32 -4.53
CA ASN A 68 -3.50 15.49 -3.66
C ASN A 68 -3.83 15.22 -2.19
N GLN A 69 -4.77 14.30 -1.91
CA GLN A 69 -5.29 14.06 -0.56
C GLN A 69 -5.10 12.62 -0.06
N GLY A 70 -4.60 11.72 -0.92
CA GLY A 70 -4.38 10.31 -0.61
C GLY A 70 -2.92 9.99 -0.30
N ALA A 71 -2.67 8.70 -0.07
CA ALA A 71 -1.32 8.14 -0.04
C ALA A 71 -0.99 7.59 -1.43
N VAL A 72 0.10 8.09 -2.04
CA VAL A 72 0.52 7.71 -3.40
C VAL A 72 1.79 6.88 -3.34
N PHE A 73 1.72 5.66 -3.87
CA PHE A 73 2.86 4.75 -3.98
C PHE A 73 3.35 4.71 -5.43
N ALA A 74 4.18 5.68 -5.82
CA ALA A 74 4.64 5.84 -7.21
C ALA A 74 5.62 4.75 -7.67
N ASN A 75 6.27 4.04 -6.74
CA ASN A 75 7.17 2.91 -7.02
C ASN A 75 6.58 1.57 -6.57
N ALA A 76 5.31 1.34 -6.88
CA ALA A 76 4.66 0.04 -6.67
C ALA A 76 4.84 -0.85 -7.91
N ASN A 77 5.28 -2.08 -7.71
CA ASN A 77 5.57 -3.04 -8.79
C ASN A 77 4.92 -4.39 -8.48
N TYR A 78 4.57 -5.14 -9.52
CA TYR A 78 4.19 -6.55 -9.37
C TYR A 78 5.40 -7.35 -8.89
N ILE A 79 5.24 -8.07 -7.79
CA ILE A 79 6.27 -8.98 -7.24
C ILE A 79 6.17 -10.40 -7.83
N HIS A 80 5.43 -10.56 -8.92
CA HIS A 80 5.14 -11.84 -9.55
C HIS A 80 5.19 -11.75 -11.06
N SER A 81 5.31 -12.92 -11.68
CA SER A 81 5.13 -13.15 -13.11
C SER A 81 4.20 -14.36 -13.28
N PRO A 82 3.34 -14.40 -14.31
CA PRO A 82 3.14 -13.38 -15.36
C PRO A 82 2.26 -12.20 -14.90
N THR A 83 2.46 -11.02 -15.51
CA THR A 83 1.66 -9.80 -15.24
C THR A 83 0.36 -9.81 -16.05
N VAL A 84 -0.50 -10.79 -15.79
CA VAL A 84 -1.82 -10.93 -16.43
C VAL A 84 -2.96 -10.66 -15.44
N THR A 85 -4.14 -10.36 -15.98
CA THR A 85 -5.30 -9.88 -15.23
C THR A 85 -5.66 -10.77 -14.03
N ALA A 86 -5.82 -12.08 -14.22
CA ALA A 86 -6.25 -12.98 -13.15
C ALA A 86 -5.24 -13.05 -12.00
N CYS A 87 -3.94 -13.18 -12.32
CA CYS A 87 -2.85 -13.19 -11.33
C CYS A 87 -2.80 -11.89 -10.52
N GLY A 88 -2.91 -10.75 -11.21
CA GLY A 88 -2.89 -9.43 -10.59
C GLY A 88 -4.05 -9.25 -9.61
N HIS A 89 -5.27 -9.57 -10.02
CA HIS A 89 -6.47 -9.43 -9.18
C HIS A 89 -6.43 -10.35 -7.95
N ALA A 90 -6.03 -11.61 -8.13
CA ALA A 90 -5.87 -12.55 -7.03
C ALA A 90 -4.83 -12.03 -6.01
N THR A 91 -3.72 -11.46 -6.48
CA THR A 91 -2.66 -10.93 -5.62
C THR A 91 -3.11 -9.68 -4.85
N VAL A 92 -3.78 -8.73 -5.49
CA VAL A 92 -4.17 -7.43 -4.89
C VAL A 92 -5.07 -7.61 -3.66
N LEU A 93 -6.03 -8.54 -3.71
CA LEU A 93 -7.01 -8.71 -2.63
C LEU A 93 -6.62 -9.76 -1.59
N SER A 94 -5.72 -10.69 -1.92
CA SER A 94 -5.25 -11.71 -0.98
C SER A 94 -3.95 -11.33 -0.27
N GLY A 95 -3.13 -10.46 -0.88
CA GLY A 95 -1.76 -10.21 -0.44
C GLY A 95 -0.79 -11.36 -0.70
N ALA A 96 -1.20 -12.38 -1.46
CA ALA A 96 -0.42 -13.58 -1.75
C ALA A 96 0.00 -13.67 -3.22
N THR A 97 1.17 -14.23 -3.50
CA THR A 97 1.68 -14.42 -4.87
C THR A 97 0.91 -15.51 -5.63
N PRO A 98 0.96 -15.57 -6.98
CA PRO A 98 0.34 -16.64 -7.78
C PRO A 98 0.66 -18.07 -7.30
N ALA A 99 1.89 -18.32 -6.82
CA ALA A 99 2.28 -19.61 -6.27
C ALA A 99 1.50 -20.03 -5.00
N LEU A 100 0.94 -19.07 -4.27
CA LEU A 100 0.15 -19.29 -3.06
C LEU A 100 -1.36 -19.20 -3.34
N THR A 101 -1.79 -18.34 -4.26
CA THR A 101 -3.21 -18.23 -4.64
C THR A 101 -3.66 -19.35 -5.56
N GLY A 102 -2.73 -19.98 -6.29
CA GLY A 102 -3.03 -20.99 -7.32
C GLY A 102 -3.48 -20.39 -8.66
N ILE A 103 -3.70 -19.07 -8.75
CA ILE A 103 -4.12 -18.40 -9.99
C ILE A 103 -2.86 -17.92 -10.74
N ILE A 104 -2.37 -18.76 -11.64
CA ILE A 104 -1.06 -18.61 -12.31
C ILE A 104 -1.12 -17.99 -13.72
N ALA A 105 -2.31 -17.91 -14.32
CA ALA A 105 -2.56 -17.27 -15.61
C ALA A 105 -4.05 -16.96 -15.75
N ASN A 106 -4.44 -16.26 -16.83
CA ASN A 106 -5.86 -16.14 -17.22
C ASN A 106 -6.43 -17.51 -17.65
N GLU A 107 -5.60 -18.31 -18.30
CA GLU A 107 -5.89 -19.68 -18.72
C GLU A 107 -4.63 -20.52 -18.61
N TRP A 108 -4.76 -21.79 -18.24
CA TRP A 108 -3.63 -22.73 -18.20
C TRP A 108 -4.08 -24.14 -18.57
N TYR A 109 -3.12 -24.98 -18.96
CA TYR A 109 -3.38 -26.39 -19.22
C TYR A 109 -3.50 -27.16 -17.92
N ASP A 110 -4.66 -27.77 -17.68
CA ASP A 110 -4.87 -28.70 -16.59
C ASP A 110 -4.53 -30.12 -17.05
N ARG A 111 -3.54 -30.74 -16.41
CA ARG A 111 -3.05 -32.07 -16.78
C ARG A 111 -4.00 -33.20 -16.37
N GLU A 112 -4.79 -33.01 -15.31
CA GLU A 112 -5.72 -34.02 -14.83
C GLU A 112 -6.96 -34.06 -15.73
N LEU A 113 -7.42 -32.89 -16.18
CA LEU A 113 -8.54 -32.74 -17.11
C LEU A 113 -8.15 -32.90 -18.58
N GLY A 114 -6.85 -32.81 -18.89
CA GLY A 114 -6.32 -32.93 -20.24
C GLY A 114 -6.69 -31.77 -21.18
N LYS A 115 -7.08 -30.60 -20.64
CA LYS A 115 -7.59 -29.45 -21.40
C LYS A 115 -7.08 -28.12 -20.83
N ASN A 116 -7.11 -27.06 -21.64
CA ASN A 116 -6.96 -25.70 -21.13
C ASN A 116 -8.21 -25.30 -20.34
N ILE A 117 -8.01 -24.68 -19.17
CA ILE A 117 -9.06 -24.15 -18.32
C ILE A 117 -8.84 -22.65 -18.07
N SER A 118 -9.92 -21.93 -17.81
CA SER A 118 -9.88 -20.52 -17.43
C SER A 118 -9.74 -20.37 -15.91
N SER A 119 -9.14 -19.27 -15.47
CA SER A 119 -8.97 -18.95 -14.04
C SER A 119 -10.28 -18.85 -13.26
N ALA A 120 -11.41 -18.70 -13.94
CA ALA A 120 -12.73 -18.60 -13.33
C ALA A 120 -13.72 -19.64 -13.89
N SER A 121 -13.25 -20.73 -14.50
CA SER A 121 -14.15 -21.78 -14.99
C SER A 121 -14.82 -22.52 -13.84
N ASP A 122 -16.14 -22.70 -13.94
CA ASP A 122 -16.92 -23.57 -13.07
C ASP A 122 -17.95 -24.32 -13.91
N ASP A 123 -17.74 -25.64 -14.09
CA ASP A 123 -18.62 -26.51 -14.88
C ASP A 123 -20.04 -26.62 -14.29
N LYS A 124 -20.24 -26.20 -13.03
CA LYS A 124 -21.53 -26.19 -12.35
C LYS A 124 -22.21 -24.81 -12.38
N ALA A 125 -21.57 -23.80 -12.96
CA ALA A 125 -22.15 -22.48 -13.05
C ALA A 125 -23.45 -22.51 -13.87
N GLN A 126 -24.55 -22.09 -13.25
CA GLN A 126 -25.83 -21.90 -13.93
C GLN A 126 -26.06 -20.42 -14.17
N PHE A 127 -26.14 -20.02 -15.43
CA PHE A 127 -26.64 -18.70 -15.79
C PHE A 127 -28.17 -18.75 -15.63
N LYS A 128 -28.68 -18.01 -14.63
CA LYS A 128 -30.11 -17.80 -14.45
C LYS A 128 -30.60 -16.66 -15.32
#